data_AF-A0A537LHP9-F1
#
_entry.id   AF-A0A537LHP9-F1
#
_cell.length_a   1.000
_cell.length_b   1.000
_cell.length_c   1.000
_cell.angle_alpha   90.00
_cell.angle_beta   90.00
_cell.angle_gamma   90.00
#
_symmetry.space_group_name_H-M   'P 1'
#
loop_
_entity.id
_entity.type
_entity.pdbx_description
1 polymer ?
#
loop_
_entity_poly.entity_id
_entity_poly.type
_entity_poly.pdbx_seq_one_letter_code
_entity_poly.pdbx_strand_id
1 'polypeptide(L)'
;TGRILIPQDGYVLGVDAGDTDLITKFVKVGARLWLHLDLWPDLEITSAVGGGPRLVKDGQVFVPFAWEWFSLRHVQERAPRTAVGITAGNKVLLVTVDGRGGRLNTGMTLREMAELMVQLGARDAMNLDGGSSATMVVGGRVVNDPSDGFERPIASALLVVHRADAVNLAGQMTTARTRPLNPPARNWDLDDLDPDPQNTPRSYPSQ
;
A
#
# COMPACT_ATOMS: atom_id res chain seq x y z
N THR A 1 23.88 1.25 6.49
CA THR A 1 22.69 1.07 7.33
C THR A 1 23.11 0.73 8.74
N GLY A 2 22.90 1.63 9.70
CA GLY A 2 23.19 1.39 11.11
C GLY A 2 22.04 0.66 11.78
N ARG A 3 22.32 -0.29 12.70
CA ARG A 3 21.31 -0.85 13.59
C ARG A 3 21.10 0.14 14.73
N ILE A 4 20.08 0.98 14.62
CA ILE A 4 19.68 1.91 15.68
C ILE A 4 18.38 1.38 16.29
N LEU A 5 18.34 1.32 17.63
CA LEU A 5 17.12 0.98 18.35
C LEU A 5 16.12 2.14 18.22
N ILE A 6 14.87 1.82 17.91
CA ILE A 6 13.79 2.80 17.98
C ILE A 6 13.46 3.00 19.46
N PRO A 7 13.52 4.23 20.00
CA PRO A 7 13.13 4.50 21.40
C PRO A 7 11.68 4.08 21.66
N GLN A 8 11.39 3.62 22.89
CA GLN A 8 10.04 3.14 23.24
C GLN A 8 8.94 4.20 23.07
N ASP A 9 9.30 5.47 23.21
CA ASP A 9 8.43 6.63 23.16
C ASP A 9 8.85 7.62 22.06
N GLY A 10 9.56 7.13 21.04
CA GLY A 10 10.12 7.98 20.00
C GLY A 10 10.17 7.35 18.62
N TYR A 11 10.88 8.03 17.73
CA TYR A 11 11.03 7.67 16.33
C TYR A 11 12.49 7.75 15.92
N VAL A 12 12.84 7.07 14.83
CA VAL A 12 14.12 7.24 14.16
C VAL A 12 13.85 7.89 12.81
N LEU A 13 14.47 9.04 12.55
CA LEU A 13 14.42 9.69 11.25
C LEU A 13 15.59 9.17 10.40
N GLY A 14 15.27 8.33 9.42
CA GLY A 14 16.22 7.86 8.42
C GLY A 14 16.33 8.86 7.26
N VAL A 15 17.55 9.11 6.82
CA VAL A 15 17.84 10.03 5.71
C VAL A 15 18.70 9.28 4.71
N ASP A 16 18.40 9.43 3.42
CA ASP A 16 19.29 8.92 2.39
C ASP A 16 20.65 9.65 2.48
N ALA A 17 21.72 8.97 2.10
CA ALA A 17 23.07 9.51 2.12
C ALA A 17 23.16 10.81 1.32
N GLY A 18 22.43 10.92 0.19
CA GLY A 18 22.38 12.10 -0.66
C GLY A 18 21.75 13.35 0.00
N ASP A 19 20.92 13.15 1.03
CA ASP A 19 20.11 14.20 1.66
C ASP A 19 20.55 14.52 3.10
N THR A 20 21.68 13.97 3.53
CA THR A 20 22.20 14.12 4.91
C THR A 20 22.39 15.59 5.31
N ASP A 21 22.72 16.45 4.35
CA ASP A 21 22.85 17.90 4.54
C ASP A 21 21.54 18.57 4.97
N LEU A 22 20.38 18.08 4.53
CA LEU A 22 19.07 18.66 4.85
C LEU A 22 18.72 18.50 6.34
N ILE A 23 19.21 17.46 6.99
CA ILE A 23 18.92 17.22 8.40
C ILE A 23 20.06 17.71 9.28
N THR A 24 21.30 17.45 8.90
CA THR A 24 22.46 17.86 9.72
C THR A 24 22.65 19.38 9.80
N LYS A 25 22.22 20.15 8.79
CA LYS A 25 22.31 21.63 8.82
C LYS A 25 21.22 22.27 9.67
N PHE A 26 20.01 21.71 9.66
CA PHE A 26 18.82 22.35 10.23
C PHE A 26 18.33 21.73 11.54
N VAL A 27 18.71 20.48 11.83
CA VAL A 27 18.30 19.77 13.04
C VAL A 27 19.50 19.58 13.95
N LYS A 28 19.46 20.25 15.11
CA LYS A 28 20.46 20.12 16.18
C LYS A 28 19.93 19.22 17.29
N VAL A 29 20.83 18.59 18.05
CA VAL A 29 20.46 17.86 19.27
C VAL A 29 19.67 18.78 20.20
N GLY A 30 18.51 18.30 20.67
CA GLY A 30 17.59 19.06 21.51
C GLY A 30 16.55 19.90 20.75
N ALA A 31 16.61 19.95 19.41
CA ALA A 31 15.56 20.59 18.61
C ALA A 31 14.22 19.87 18.76
N ARG A 32 13.14 20.63 18.77
CA ARG A 32 11.77 20.10 18.70
C ARG A 32 11.35 20.01 17.25
N LEU A 33 10.89 18.83 16.84
CA LEU A 33 10.37 18.58 15.51
C LEU A 33 8.87 18.29 15.61
N TRP A 34 8.10 18.84 14.67
CA TRP A 34 6.69 18.53 14.51
C TRP A 34 6.55 17.68 13.26
N LEU A 35 5.92 16.51 13.40
CA LEU A 35 5.58 15.65 12.27
C LEU A 35 4.11 15.89 11.92
N HIS A 36 3.86 16.46 10.75
CA HIS A 36 2.53 16.57 10.18
C HIS A 36 2.38 15.50 9.11
N LEU A 37 1.35 14.66 9.22
CA LEU A 37 1.07 13.60 8.27
C LEU A 37 -0.31 13.87 7.67
N ASP A 38 -0.31 14.42 6.46
CA ASP A 38 -1.52 14.66 5.70
C ASP A 38 -1.80 13.47 4.78
N LEU A 39 -3.04 12.99 4.81
CA LEU A 39 -3.54 12.03 3.86
C LEU A 39 -4.43 12.77 2.87
N TRP A 40 -4.19 12.55 1.58
CA TRP A 40 -4.99 13.13 0.52
C TRP A 40 -5.42 12.04 -0.47
N PRO A 41 -6.70 12.02 -0.90
CA PRO A 41 -7.79 12.88 -0.43
C PRO A 41 -8.13 12.67 1.05
N ASP A 42 -8.80 13.65 1.66
CA ASP A 42 -9.35 13.49 3.00
C ASP A 42 -10.45 12.42 2.95
N LEU A 43 -10.24 11.32 3.68
CA LEU A 43 -11.05 10.12 3.61
C LEU A 43 -11.36 9.62 5.02
N GLU A 44 -12.64 9.39 5.29
CA GLU A 44 -13.06 8.65 6.48
C GLU A 44 -12.84 7.15 6.27
N ILE A 45 -11.64 6.66 6.58
CA ILE A 45 -11.26 5.25 6.47
C ILE A 45 -10.73 4.72 7.80
N THR A 46 -11.05 3.47 8.11
CA THR A 46 -10.52 2.77 9.31
C THR A 46 -9.25 2.01 9.03
N SER A 47 -9.01 1.66 7.76
CA SER A 47 -7.88 0.84 7.34
C SER A 47 -7.56 1.12 5.88
N ALA A 48 -6.27 1.12 5.56
CA ALA A 48 -5.75 1.24 4.21
C ALA A 48 -4.68 0.20 3.97
N VAL A 49 -4.58 -0.26 2.73
CA VAL A 49 -3.45 -1.04 2.23
C VAL A 49 -2.96 -0.43 0.94
N GLY A 50 -1.65 -0.26 0.81
CA GLY A 50 -1.00 0.11 -0.44
C GLY A 50 -0.76 -1.13 -1.30
N GLY A 51 -0.88 -0.96 -2.60
CA GLY A 51 -0.54 -1.98 -3.60
C GLY A 51 -0.33 -1.32 -4.94
N GLY A 52 -0.47 -2.08 -6.02
CA GLY A 52 -0.47 -1.54 -7.37
C GLY A 52 0.15 -2.46 -8.42
N PRO A 53 0.07 -2.06 -9.69
CA PRO A 53 -0.64 -0.86 -10.14
C PRO A 53 -2.16 -1.03 -10.11
N ARG A 54 -2.90 0.06 -10.35
CA ARG A 54 -4.32 -0.05 -10.68
C ARG A 54 -4.50 -0.97 -11.91
N LEU A 55 -5.59 -1.74 -11.90
CA LEU A 55 -5.92 -2.71 -12.95
C LEU A 55 -7.16 -2.29 -13.74
N VAL A 56 -8.19 -1.81 -13.02
CA VAL A 56 -9.48 -1.43 -13.60
C VAL A 56 -9.89 -0.08 -13.03
N LYS A 57 -10.43 0.78 -13.89
CA LYS A 57 -11.05 2.05 -13.54
C LYS A 57 -12.37 2.19 -14.28
N ASP A 58 -13.45 2.47 -13.56
CA ASP A 58 -14.79 2.69 -14.15
C ASP A 58 -15.24 1.55 -15.11
N GLY A 59 -14.92 0.31 -14.74
CA GLY A 59 -15.27 -0.91 -15.47
C GLY A 59 -14.40 -1.22 -16.69
N GLN A 60 -13.32 -0.46 -16.91
CA GLN A 60 -12.43 -0.63 -18.05
C GLN A 60 -11.01 -0.96 -17.59
N VAL A 61 -10.30 -1.76 -18.39
CA VAL A 61 -8.87 -2.05 -18.20
C VAL A 61 -8.11 -0.72 -18.15
N PHE A 62 -7.44 -0.48 -17.03
CA PHE A 62 -6.67 0.74 -16.79
C PHE A 62 -5.44 0.40 -15.95
N VAL A 63 -4.30 0.28 -16.62
CA VAL A 63 -3.01 -0.11 -16.01
C VAL A 63 -1.99 1.03 -16.21
N PRO A 64 -2.05 2.11 -15.41
CA PRO A 64 -1.22 3.31 -15.57
C PRO A 64 0.19 3.10 -14.99
N PHE A 65 0.83 1.97 -15.32
CA PHE A 65 2.05 1.48 -14.66
C PHE A 65 3.18 2.52 -14.65
N ALA A 66 3.34 3.31 -15.71
CA ALA A 66 4.40 4.31 -15.80
C ALA A 66 4.18 5.48 -14.83
N TRP A 67 2.93 5.93 -14.68
CA TRP A 67 2.55 6.99 -13.73
C TRP A 67 2.61 6.52 -12.28
N GLU A 68 2.39 5.22 -12.05
CA GLU A 68 2.51 4.58 -10.74
C GLU A 68 3.91 3.99 -10.50
N TRP A 69 4.91 4.35 -11.33
CA TRP A 69 6.32 3.98 -11.21
C TRP A 69 6.64 2.48 -11.21
N PHE A 70 5.79 1.66 -11.84
CA PHE A 70 6.07 0.24 -12.08
C PHE A 70 6.92 0.06 -13.35
N SER A 71 7.84 -0.91 -13.35
CA SER A 71 8.67 -1.20 -14.52
C SER A 71 7.89 -1.93 -15.62
N LEU A 72 8.25 -1.69 -16.89
CA LEU A 72 7.72 -2.43 -18.04
C LEU A 72 7.89 -3.94 -17.88
N ARG A 73 9.02 -4.38 -17.34
CA ARG A 73 9.29 -5.80 -17.04
C ARG A 73 8.22 -6.38 -16.13
N HIS A 74 7.86 -5.69 -15.05
CA HIS A 74 6.86 -6.17 -14.09
C HIS A 74 5.46 -6.29 -14.72
N VAL A 75 5.14 -5.40 -15.66
CA VAL A 75 3.85 -5.37 -16.36
C VAL A 75 3.72 -6.50 -17.37
N GLN A 76 4.79 -6.80 -18.10
CA GLN A 76 4.83 -7.80 -19.16
C GLN A 76 5.17 -9.20 -18.67
N GLU A 77 5.74 -9.34 -17.47
CA GLU A 77 6.02 -10.66 -16.88
C GLU A 77 4.71 -11.41 -16.61
N ARG A 78 4.62 -12.66 -17.08
CA ARG A 78 3.62 -13.61 -16.59
C ARG A 78 4.09 -14.17 -15.25
N ALA A 79 3.34 -13.89 -14.20
CA ALA A 79 3.65 -14.28 -12.84
C ALA A 79 2.37 -14.66 -12.08
N PRO A 80 2.48 -15.37 -10.94
CA PRO A 80 1.38 -15.42 -9.98
C PRO A 80 0.96 -14.00 -9.59
N ARG A 81 -0.35 -13.76 -9.49
CA ARG A 81 -0.91 -12.43 -9.19
C ARG A 81 -1.91 -12.53 -8.05
N THR A 82 -2.01 -11.46 -7.26
CA THR A 82 -3.14 -11.25 -6.38
C THR A 82 -3.75 -9.88 -6.69
N ALA A 83 -5.06 -9.75 -6.56
CA ALA A 83 -5.76 -8.49 -6.79
C ALA A 83 -6.96 -8.35 -5.87
N VAL A 84 -7.33 -7.10 -5.62
CA VAL A 84 -8.58 -6.73 -4.97
C VAL A 84 -9.38 -5.83 -5.91
N GLY A 85 -10.69 -6.02 -5.93
CA GLY A 85 -11.59 -5.18 -6.70
C GLY A 85 -12.94 -5.01 -6.03
N ILE A 86 -13.69 -4.02 -6.50
CA ILE A 86 -15.06 -3.75 -6.06
C ILE A 86 -15.95 -3.72 -7.29
N THR A 87 -17.07 -4.43 -7.24
CA THR A 87 -18.08 -4.41 -8.31
C THR A 87 -18.99 -3.19 -8.20
N ALA A 88 -19.74 -2.84 -9.25
CA ALA A 88 -20.75 -1.78 -9.18
C ALA A 88 -21.85 -2.06 -8.13
N GLY A 89 -22.04 -3.33 -7.75
CA GLY A 89 -22.95 -3.76 -6.69
C GLY A 89 -22.32 -3.82 -5.29
N ASN A 90 -21.18 -3.14 -5.07
CA ASN A 90 -20.45 -3.09 -3.80
C ASN A 90 -20.00 -4.45 -3.26
N LYS A 91 -19.75 -5.43 -4.13
CA LYS A 91 -19.11 -6.69 -3.72
C LYS A 91 -17.60 -6.56 -3.82
N VAL A 92 -16.90 -7.06 -2.81
CA VAL A 92 -15.43 -7.18 -2.84
C VAL A 92 -15.05 -8.46 -3.58
N LEU A 93 -14.10 -8.34 -4.49
CA LEU A 93 -13.44 -9.44 -5.18
C LEU A 93 -12.02 -9.56 -4.62
N LEU A 94 -11.66 -10.74 -4.13
CA LEU A 94 -10.29 -11.12 -3.80
C LEU A 94 -9.91 -12.23 -4.75
N VAL A 95 -8.88 -11.99 -5.58
CA VAL A 95 -8.52 -12.90 -6.66
C VAL A 95 -7.05 -13.25 -6.54
N THR A 96 -6.75 -14.54 -6.67
CA THR A 96 -5.38 -15.06 -6.73
C THR A 96 -5.27 -15.94 -7.97
N VAL A 97 -4.20 -15.74 -8.72
CA VAL A 97 -3.86 -16.51 -9.93
C VAL A 97 -2.50 -17.13 -9.70
N ASP A 98 -2.44 -18.45 -9.79
CA ASP A 98 -1.19 -19.20 -9.69
C ASP A 98 -0.31 -18.99 -10.93
N GLY A 99 0.96 -19.36 -10.84
CA GLY A 99 1.90 -19.22 -11.94
C GLY A 99 3.25 -19.87 -11.66
N ARG A 100 4.12 -19.89 -12.66
CA ARG A 100 5.46 -20.52 -12.64
C ARG A 100 5.46 -22.06 -12.52
N GLY A 101 4.32 -22.72 -12.65
CA GLY A 101 4.19 -24.19 -12.71
C GLY A 101 4.52 -24.82 -14.08
N GLY A 102 5.48 -24.26 -14.82
CA GLY A 102 5.87 -24.75 -16.15
C GLY A 102 4.94 -24.31 -17.30
N ARG A 103 4.90 -25.06 -18.41
CA ARG A 103 4.22 -24.64 -19.66
C ARG A 103 2.70 -24.45 -19.51
N LEU A 104 2.07 -25.14 -18.55
CA LEU A 104 0.62 -25.12 -18.37
C LEU A 104 0.14 -24.05 -17.38
N ASN A 105 1.02 -23.55 -16.51
CA ASN A 105 0.67 -22.56 -15.48
C ASN A 105 1.72 -21.45 -15.41
N THR A 106 1.68 -20.53 -16.36
CA THR A 106 2.67 -19.45 -16.45
C THR A 106 2.27 -18.17 -15.68
N GLY A 107 1.07 -18.12 -15.11
CA GLY A 107 0.54 -16.92 -14.45
C GLY A 107 -0.15 -15.95 -15.40
N MET A 108 -0.16 -14.67 -15.06
CA MET A 108 -0.74 -13.61 -15.88
C MET A 108 0.15 -12.38 -15.90
N THR A 109 0.16 -11.69 -17.04
CA THR A 109 0.58 -10.29 -17.13
C THR A 109 -0.41 -9.40 -16.37
N LEU A 110 -0.04 -8.17 -16.06
CA LEU A 110 -0.97 -7.25 -15.40
C LEU A 110 -2.18 -6.90 -16.27
N ARG A 111 -2.00 -6.88 -17.60
CA ARG A 111 -3.11 -6.63 -18.53
C ARG A 111 -4.10 -7.78 -18.55
N GLU A 112 -3.62 -9.02 -18.61
CA GLU A 112 -4.48 -10.21 -18.52
C GLU A 112 -5.20 -10.28 -17.18
N MET A 113 -4.52 -9.92 -16.08
CA MET A 113 -5.15 -9.81 -14.76
C MET A 113 -6.24 -8.73 -14.73
N ALA A 114 -6.01 -7.57 -15.35
CA ALA A 114 -7.03 -6.53 -15.47
C ALA A 114 -8.24 -6.98 -16.30
N GLU A 115 -8.00 -7.66 -17.42
CA GLU A 115 -9.05 -8.23 -18.27
C GLU A 115 -9.88 -9.27 -17.50
N LEU A 116 -9.24 -10.14 -16.70
CA LEU A 116 -9.92 -11.06 -15.80
C LEU A 116 -10.78 -10.32 -14.76
N MET A 117 -10.25 -9.27 -14.13
CA MET A 117 -11.02 -8.50 -13.14
C MET A 117 -12.25 -7.84 -13.75
N VAL A 118 -12.16 -7.32 -14.98
CA VAL A 118 -13.32 -6.80 -15.73
C VAL A 118 -14.33 -7.92 -16.01
N GLN A 119 -13.88 -9.09 -16.46
CA GLN A 119 -14.77 -10.24 -16.71
C GLN A 119 -15.49 -10.73 -15.44
N LEU A 120 -14.82 -10.64 -14.28
CA LEU A 120 -15.42 -10.93 -12.97
C LEU A 120 -16.36 -9.82 -12.47
N GLY A 121 -16.50 -8.71 -13.21
CA GLY A 121 -17.43 -7.62 -12.92
C GLY A 121 -16.86 -6.53 -12.01
N ALA A 122 -15.54 -6.42 -11.88
CA ALA A 122 -14.91 -5.30 -11.18
C ALA A 122 -15.23 -3.98 -11.88
N ARG A 123 -15.73 -3.00 -11.12
CA ARG A 123 -15.78 -1.61 -11.55
C ARG A 123 -14.41 -0.95 -11.35
N ASP A 124 -13.81 -1.17 -10.19
CA ASP A 124 -12.47 -0.68 -9.86
C ASP A 124 -11.67 -1.82 -9.26
N ALA A 125 -10.40 -1.93 -9.62
CA ALA A 125 -9.52 -2.97 -9.11
C ALA A 125 -8.05 -2.54 -9.10
N MET A 126 -7.29 -3.11 -8.17
CA MET A 126 -5.85 -2.92 -8.06
C MET A 126 -5.13 -4.25 -7.87
N ASN A 127 -3.92 -4.33 -8.41
CA ASN A 127 -3.02 -5.43 -8.15
C ASN A 127 -2.45 -5.31 -6.72
N LEU A 128 -2.16 -6.44 -6.10
CA LEU A 128 -1.47 -6.56 -4.82
C LEU A 128 -0.15 -7.31 -5.03
N ASP A 129 0.61 -7.56 -3.95
CA ASP A 129 1.87 -8.29 -4.08
C ASP A 129 1.64 -9.70 -4.67
N GLY A 130 2.52 -10.11 -5.58
CA GLY A 130 2.39 -11.32 -6.37
C GLY A 130 3.65 -12.17 -6.34
N GLY A 131 3.87 -12.94 -7.40
CA GLY A 131 5.03 -13.84 -7.46
C GLY A 131 4.98 -14.88 -6.34
N SER A 132 6.10 -15.09 -5.66
CA SER A 132 6.18 -16.05 -4.55
C SER A 132 5.37 -15.65 -3.32
N SER A 133 4.93 -14.39 -3.24
CA SER A 133 4.03 -13.93 -2.17
C SER A 133 2.56 -14.24 -2.44
N ALA A 134 2.19 -14.70 -3.66
CA ALA A 134 0.80 -14.96 -4.01
C ALA A 134 0.26 -16.17 -3.23
N THR A 135 -0.63 -15.91 -2.28
CA THR A 135 -1.23 -16.95 -1.44
C THR A 135 -2.65 -16.53 -1.05
N MET A 136 -3.60 -17.46 -1.17
CA MET A 136 -4.97 -17.32 -0.68
C MET A 136 -5.26 -18.43 0.33
N VAL A 137 -5.77 -18.02 1.49
CA VAL A 137 -6.17 -18.93 2.57
C VAL A 137 -7.67 -18.80 2.80
N VAL A 138 -8.39 -19.93 2.77
CA VAL A 138 -9.82 -20.02 3.06
C VAL A 138 -10.04 -21.09 4.12
N GLY A 139 -10.72 -20.74 5.21
CA GLY A 139 -10.97 -21.68 6.31
C GLY A 139 -9.70 -22.26 6.94
N GLY A 140 -8.62 -21.47 6.99
CA GLY A 140 -7.32 -21.90 7.53
C GLY A 140 -6.52 -22.83 6.63
N ARG A 141 -6.88 -22.95 5.34
CA ARG A 141 -6.19 -23.79 4.36
C ARG A 141 -5.80 -22.96 3.15
N VAL A 142 -4.57 -23.16 2.65
CA VAL A 142 -4.15 -22.64 1.35
C VAL A 142 -5.01 -23.28 0.26
N VAL A 143 -5.58 -22.46 -0.62
CA VAL A 143 -6.48 -22.92 -1.70
C VAL A 143 -5.90 -22.74 -3.10
N ASN A 144 -4.71 -22.14 -3.21
CA ASN A 144 -3.96 -21.96 -4.44
C ASN A 144 -2.66 -22.78 -4.42
N ASP A 145 -1.85 -22.71 -5.47
CA ASP A 145 -0.53 -23.37 -5.58
C ASP A 145 0.61 -22.33 -5.49
N PRO A 146 1.17 -22.06 -4.29
CA PRO A 146 2.26 -21.10 -4.13
C PRO A 146 3.46 -21.45 -4.99
N SER A 147 4.03 -20.48 -5.71
CA SER A 147 5.05 -20.77 -6.74
C SER A 147 6.35 -21.38 -6.22
N ASP A 148 6.64 -21.20 -4.92
CA ASP A 148 7.84 -21.74 -4.27
C ASP A 148 7.57 -23.12 -3.65
N GLY A 149 6.35 -23.64 -3.79
CA GLY A 149 5.87 -24.89 -3.18
C GLY A 149 5.43 -24.77 -1.72
N PHE A 150 5.56 -23.58 -1.12
CA PHE A 150 5.14 -23.27 0.24
C PHE A 150 4.76 -21.79 0.39
N GLU A 151 4.04 -21.44 1.46
CA GLU A 151 3.67 -20.06 1.78
C GLU A 151 4.90 -19.24 2.14
N ARG A 152 5.12 -18.13 1.43
CA ARG A 152 6.19 -17.19 1.74
C ARG A 152 5.79 -16.29 2.92
N PRO A 153 6.69 -16.02 3.89
CA PRO A 153 6.46 -14.98 4.89
C PRO A 153 6.28 -13.61 4.23
N ILE A 154 5.15 -12.95 4.52
CA ILE A 154 4.79 -11.62 4.02
C ILE A 154 4.66 -10.62 5.16
N ALA A 155 4.84 -9.34 4.86
CA ALA A 155 4.75 -8.28 5.86
C ALA A 155 3.31 -7.91 6.24
N SER A 156 2.37 -8.06 5.30
CA SER A 156 0.96 -7.70 5.46
C SER A 156 0.05 -8.62 4.65
N ALA A 157 -1.21 -8.75 5.09
CA ALA A 157 -2.25 -9.52 4.42
C ALA A 157 -3.59 -8.79 4.50
N LEU A 158 -4.48 -9.06 3.55
CA LEU A 158 -5.89 -8.69 3.65
C LEU A 158 -6.68 -9.84 4.24
N LEU A 159 -7.40 -9.57 5.34
CA LEU A 159 -8.21 -10.56 6.02
C LEU A 159 -9.69 -10.21 5.90
N VAL A 160 -10.51 -11.21 5.55
CA VAL A 160 -11.96 -11.13 5.68
C VAL A 160 -12.34 -11.84 6.97
N VAL A 161 -12.70 -11.05 7.98
CA VAL A 161 -13.08 -11.55 9.30
C VAL A 161 -14.56 -11.32 9.53
N HIS A 162 -15.24 -12.30 10.12
CA HIS A 162 -16.60 -12.08 10.58
C HIS A 162 -16.56 -11.06 11.73
N ARG A 163 -17.47 -10.07 11.74
CA ARG A 163 -17.41 -8.94 12.69
C ARG A 163 -17.37 -9.39 14.15
N ALA A 164 -18.04 -10.49 14.51
CA ALA A 164 -18.00 -11.04 15.87
C ALA A 164 -16.60 -11.56 16.25
N ASP A 165 -15.86 -12.11 15.30
CA ASP A 165 -14.51 -12.63 15.50
C ASP A 165 -13.47 -11.50 15.46
N ALA A 166 -13.75 -10.42 14.71
CA ALA A 166 -12.91 -9.24 14.68
C ALA A 166 -12.77 -8.57 16.06
N VAL A 167 -13.81 -8.60 16.89
CA VAL A 167 -13.76 -8.10 18.28
C VAL A 167 -12.79 -8.94 19.12
N ASN A 168 -12.76 -10.26 18.93
CA ASN A 168 -11.85 -11.16 19.63
C ASN A 168 -10.40 -11.04 19.13
N LEU A 169 -10.20 -10.87 17.82
CA LEU A 169 -8.89 -10.64 17.20
C LEU A 169 -8.31 -9.28 17.61
N ALA A 170 -9.13 -8.22 17.62
CA ALA A 170 -8.73 -6.91 18.12
C ALA A 170 -8.31 -7.00 19.59
N GLY A 171 -9.07 -7.74 20.42
CA GLY A 171 -8.72 -8.01 21.83
C GLY A 171 -7.36 -8.68 22.02
N GLN A 172 -6.99 -9.63 21.14
CA GLN A 172 -5.68 -10.29 21.12
C GLN A 172 -4.56 -9.42 20.53
N MET A 173 -4.86 -8.49 19.62
CA MET A 173 -3.90 -7.51 19.09
C MET A 173 -3.64 -6.35 20.06
N THR A 174 -4.64 -5.93 20.86
CA THR A 174 -4.51 -4.83 21.84
C THR A 174 -3.61 -5.12 23.05
N THR A 175 -3.06 -6.34 23.20
CA THR A 175 -1.97 -6.55 24.16
C THR A 175 -0.66 -5.89 23.73
N ALA A 176 -0.54 -5.44 22.48
CA ALA A 176 0.44 -4.46 22.06
C ALA A 176 -0.15 -3.05 22.23
N ARG A 177 0.06 -2.43 23.40
CA ARG A 177 -0.43 -1.07 23.68
C ARG A 177 0.24 -0.07 22.74
N THR A 178 -0.50 0.50 21.80
CA THR A 178 -0.21 1.85 21.27
C THR A 178 -1.24 2.81 21.83
N ARG A 179 -0.76 3.83 22.54
CA ARG A 179 -1.59 4.91 23.07
C ARG A 179 -2.03 5.77 21.88
N PRO A 180 -3.32 6.14 21.73
CA PRO A 180 -3.72 7.03 20.66
C PRO A 180 -3.00 8.38 20.81
N LEU A 181 -2.40 8.84 19.72
CA LEU A 181 -1.90 10.21 19.62
C LEU A 181 -3.14 11.12 19.51
N ASN A 182 -3.47 11.84 20.58
CA ASN A 182 -4.34 13.00 20.49
C ASN A 182 -3.46 14.19 20.07
N PRO A 183 -3.55 14.71 18.83
CA PRO A 183 -2.98 16.01 18.56
C PRO A 183 -3.74 17.07 19.40
N PRO A 184 -3.04 18.07 19.97
CA PRO A 184 -3.73 19.12 20.70
C PRO A 184 -4.62 19.90 19.74
N ALA A 185 -5.90 20.04 20.09
CA ALA A 185 -6.80 20.96 19.42
C ALA A 185 -6.27 22.38 19.60
N ARG A 186 -5.66 22.93 18.56
CA ARG A 186 -5.44 24.38 18.42
C ARG A 186 -5.81 24.74 16.99
N ASN A 187 -6.74 25.68 16.86
CA ASN A 187 -7.02 26.36 15.60
C ASN A 187 -5.77 27.21 15.26
N TRP A 188 -5.19 26.99 14.08
CA TRP A 188 -4.16 27.88 13.54
C TRP A 188 -4.83 28.68 12.43
N ASP A 189 -4.86 30.01 12.57
CA ASP A 189 -5.29 30.91 11.51
C ASP A 189 -4.25 30.88 10.38
N LEU A 190 -4.74 30.76 9.14
CA LEU A 190 -3.93 30.58 7.93
C LEU A 190 -3.04 31.79 7.58
N ASP A 191 -3.13 32.87 8.34
CA ASP A 191 -2.39 34.13 8.11
C ASP A 191 -0.95 34.12 8.69
N ASP A 192 -0.58 33.11 9.48
CA ASP A 192 0.79 32.95 10.03
C ASP A 192 1.79 32.29 9.06
N LEU A 193 1.34 31.95 7.84
CA LEU A 193 2.18 31.46 6.76
C LEU A 193 2.41 32.58 5.74
N ASP A 194 3.29 33.53 6.06
CA ASP A 194 3.82 34.46 5.05
C ASP A 194 4.70 33.66 4.06
N PRO A 195 4.29 33.48 2.79
CA PRO A 195 5.12 32.79 1.83
C PRO A 195 6.18 33.76 1.32
N ASP A 196 7.46 33.43 1.55
CA ASP A 196 8.60 34.09 0.92
C ASP A 196 8.31 34.30 -0.59
N PRO A 197 8.20 35.57 -1.06
CA PRO A 197 7.82 35.88 -2.43
C PRO A 197 8.87 35.45 -3.47
N GLN A 198 10.00 34.87 -3.05
CA GLN A 198 11.01 34.31 -3.95
C GLN A 198 10.86 32.80 -4.22
N ASN A 199 9.92 32.10 -3.57
CA ASN A 199 9.72 30.67 -3.77
C ASN A 199 8.43 30.36 -4.55
N THR A 200 8.40 30.76 -5.82
CA THR A 200 7.35 30.32 -6.74
C THR A 200 7.54 28.83 -7.09
N PRO A 201 6.49 27.99 -7.02
CA PRO A 201 6.57 26.61 -7.48
C PRO A 201 6.95 26.55 -8.95
N ARG A 202 8.02 25.83 -9.28
CA ARG A 202 8.38 25.51 -10.67
C ARG A 202 7.20 24.78 -11.33
N SER A 203 6.60 25.42 -12.33
CA SER A 203 5.62 24.83 -13.22
C SER A 203 6.24 23.63 -13.95
N TYR A 204 5.69 22.43 -13.75
CA TYR A 204 6.03 21.26 -14.57
C TYR A 204 5.41 21.42 -15.96
N PRO A 205 6.18 21.25 -17.05
CA PRO A 205 5.65 21.30 -18.40
C PRO A 205 4.85 20.03 -18.72
N SER A 206 3.68 20.22 -19.31
CA SER A 206 2.83 19.17 -19.87
C SER A 206 3.44 18.62 -21.16
N GLN A 207 3.69 17.30 -21.22
CA GLN A 207 3.61 16.48 -22.43
C GLN A 207 3.04 15.10 -22.09
#